data_AF-A0A2E6TYH4-F1
#
_entry.id   AF-A0A2E6TYH4-F1
#
_cell.length_a   1.000
_cell.length_b   1.000
_cell.length_c   1.000
_cell.angle_alpha   90.00
_cell.angle_beta   90.00
_cell.angle_gamma   90.00
#
_symmetry.space_group_name_H-M   'P 1'
#
loop_
_entity.id
_entity.type
_entity.pdbx_description
1 polymer ?
#
loop_
_entity_poly.entity_id
_entity_poly.type
_entity_poly.pdbx_seq_one_letter_code
_entity_poly.pdbx_strand_id
1 'polypeptide(L)' 'MQITRAEAICQEFCSEVSASRVLSGTLEDLKETDEIRCELEMEFFPELCIRMLDLGYRCQQVQKDQKNNRCIAWFI' A
#
# COMPACT_ATOMS: atom_id res chain seq x y z
N MET A 1 0.06 -6.18 -17.69
CA MET A 1 0.48 -6.07 -16.28
C MET A 1 -0.47 -6.94 -15.48
N GLN A 2 0.02 -7.97 -14.78
CA GLN A 2 -0.82 -8.73 -13.85
C GLN A 2 -0.94 -7.92 -12.56
N ILE A 3 -2.16 -7.62 -12.14
CA ILE A 3 -2.44 -6.95 -10.87
C ILE A 3 -2.19 -7.97 -9.76
N THR A 4 -1.38 -7.61 -8.77
CA THR A 4 -1.13 -8.47 -7.61
C THR A 4 -2.37 -8.55 -6.72
N ARG A 5 -2.47 -9.61 -5.90
CA ARG A 5 -3.60 -9.76 -4.96
C ARG A 5 -3.68 -8.61 -3.96
N ALA A 6 -2.55 -8.01 -3.59
CA ALA A 6 -2.49 -6.83 -2.72
C ALA A 6 -3.04 -5.58 -3.42
N GLU A 7 -2.65 -5.35 -4.69
CA GLU A 7 -3.20 -4.25 -5.49
C GLU A 7 -4.71 -4.39 -5.71
N ALA A 8 -5.21 -5.62 -5.94
CA ALA A 8 -6.64 -5.86 -6.07
C ALA A 8 -7.42 -5.50 -4.80
N ILE A 9 -6.88 -5.88 -3.63
CA ILE A 9 -7.48 -5.51 -2.33
C ILE A 9 -7.44 -4.00 -2.14
N CYS A 10 -6.32 -3.33 -2.39
CA CYS A 10 -6.28 -1.87 -2.31
C CYS A 10 -7.26 -1.21 -3.28
N GLN A 11 -7.45 -1.74 -4.50
CA GLN A 11 -8.45 -1.20 -5.44
C GLN A 11 -9.89 -1.31 -4.94
N GLU A 12 -10.22 -2.27 -4.08
CA GLU A 12 -11.55 -2.36 -3.46
C GLU A 12 -11.82 -1.19 -2.50
N PHE A 13 -10.78 -0.67 -1.83
CA PHE A 13 -10.90 0.37 -0.80
C PHE A 13 -10.39 1.75 -1.23
N CYS A 14 -9.62 1.83 -2.32
CA CYS A 14 -8.92 3.02 -2.75
C CYS A 14 -9.37 3.48 -4.13
N SER A 15 -9.53 4.79 -4.27
CA SER A 15 -9.75 5.42 -5.58
C SER A 15 -8.45 5.51 -6.40
N GLU A 16 -7.29 5.51 -5.75
CA GLU A 16 -5.98 5.56 -6.38
C GLU A 16 -5.00 4.62 -5.65
N VAL A 17 -4.50 3.61 -6.36
CA VAL A 17 -3.45 2.71 -5.89
C VAL A 17 -2.22 2.97 -6.75
N SER A 18 -1.16 3.45 -6.12
CA SER A 18 0.12 3.66 -6.79
C SER A 18 1.14 2.69 -6.19
N ALA A 19 1.33 1.54 -6.85
CA ALA A 19 2.49 0.69 -6.57
C ALA A 19 3.68 1.28 -7.32
N SER A 20 4.65 1.85 -6.59
CA SER A 20 5.84 2.46 -7.20
C SER A 20 7.02 1.51 -7.08
N ARG A 21 7.35 0.81 -8.17
CA ARG A 21 8.56 -0.01 -8.26
C ARG A 21 9.78 0.90 -8.46
N VAL A 22 10.41 1.33 -7.37
CA VAL A 22 11.65 2.11 -7.46
C VAL A 22 12.83 1.15 -7.67
N LEU A 23 13.22 0.97 -8.95
CA LEU A 23 14.48 0.33 -9.32
C LEU A 23 15.62 1.33 -9.14
N SER A 24 16.24 1.38 -7.97
CA SER A 24 17.53 2.07 -7.81
C SER A 24 18.61 1.00 -7.64
N GLY A 25 19.32 0.71 -8.73
CA GLY A 25 20.37 -0.30 -8.73
C GLY A 25 21.72 0.27 -8.27
N THR A 26 22.38 -0.45 -7.37
CA THR A 26 23.73 -0.94 -7.64
C THR A 26 23.72 -2.43 -7.27
N LEU A 27 24.21 -3.26 -8.18
CA LEU A 27 24.23 -4.72 -8.07
C LEU A 27 24.91 -5.16 -6.76
N GLU A 28 24.19 -5.87 -5.88
CA GLU A 28 24.65 -6.95 -4.98
C GLU A 28 23.74 -7.14 -3.73
N ASP A 29 22.79 -6.25 -3.44
CA ASP A 29 21.84 -6.41 -2.32
C ASP A 29 20.43 -5.96 -2.72
N LEU A 30 19.84 -6.61 -3.73
CA LEU A 30 18.49 -6.27 -4.21
C LEU A 30 17.44 -7.07 -3.43
N LYS A 31 17.06 -6.57 -2.25
CA LYS A 31 15.70 -6.79 -1.76
C LYS A 31 14.76 -5.86 -2.52
N GLU A 32 14.14 -6.38 -3.58
CA GLU A 32 12.98 -5.77 -4.23
C GLU A 32 11.97 -5.38 -3.13
N THR A 33 11.79 -4.09 -2.89
CA THR A 33 10.81 -3.61 -1.90
C THR A 33 9.61 -3.13 -2.69
N ASP A 34 8.60 -3.99 -2.82
CA ASP A 34 7.34 -3.68 -3.50
C ASP A 34 6.51 -2.77 -2.56
N GLU A 35 6.78 -1.45 -2.61
CA GLU A 35 6.04 -0.48 -1.80
C GLU A 35 4.71 -0.13 -2.46
N ILE A 36 3.63 -0.40 -1.73
CA ILE A 36 2.26 -0.14 -2.15
C ILE A 36 1.75 1.10 -1.41
N ARG A 37 1.46 2.18 -2.16
CA ARG A 37 0.80 3.38 -1.64
C ARG A 37 -0.70 3.30 -1.92
N CYS A 38 -1.50 3.35 -0.87
CA CYS A 38 -2.96 3.25 -0.92
C CYS A 38 -3.62 4.46 -0.25
N GLU A 39 -4.47 5.17 -0.98
CA GLU A 39 -5.30 6.28 -0.45
C GLU A 39 -6.74 5.81 -0.24
N LEU A 40 -7.20 5.77 1.01
CA LEU A 40 -8.51 5.26 1.40
C LEU A 40 -9.17 6.12 2.48
N GLU A 41 -10.47 5.94 2.68
CA GLU A 41 -11.18 6.51 3.83
C GLU A 41 -10.69 5.90 5.14
N MET A 42 -10.64 6.71 6.20
CA MET A 42 -10.08 6.30 7.49
C MET A 42 -10.82 5.11 8.13
N GLU A 43 -12.11 4.93 7.81
CA GLU A 43 -12.91 3.81 8.30
C GLU A 43 -12.48 2.46 7.74
N PHE A 44 -11.94 2.43 6.51
CA PHE A 44 -11.48 1.20 5.85
C PHE A 44 -10.03 0.86 6.17
N PHE A 45 -9.27 1.78 6.77
CA PHE A 45 -7.87 1.58 7.11
C PHE A 45 -7.59 0.35 7.99
N PRO A 46 -8.36 0.06 9.06
CA PRO A 46 -8.16 -1.14 9.86
C PRO A 46 -8.35 -2.43 9.06
N GLU A 47 -9.38 -2.49 8.22
CA GLU A 47 -9.68 -3.67 7.40
C GLU A 47 -8.60 -3.89 6.33
N LEU A 48 -8.16 -2.81 5.67
CA LEU A 48 -7.05 -2.88 4.71
C LEU A 48 -5.78 -3.40 5.38
N CYS A 49 -5.45 -2.91 6.58
CA CYS A 49 -4.26 -3.38 7.30
C CYS A 49 -4.31 -4.87 7.62
N ILE A 50 -5.47 -5.40 8.03
CA ILE A 50 -5.63 -6.83 8.32
C ILE A 50 -5.40 -7.67 7.05
N ARG A 51 -5.98 -7.25 5.92
CA ARG A 51 -5.82 -7.97 4.65
C ARG A 51 -4.40 -7.87 4.08
N MET A 52 -3.77 -6.70 4.17
CA MET A 52 -2.37 -6.54 3.74
C MET A 52 -1.43 -7.38 4.61
N LEU A 53 -1.68 -7.46 5.91
CA LEU A 53 -0.93 -8.30 6.84
C LEU A 53 -1.06 -9.80 6.50
N ASP A 54 -2.24 -10.28 6.11
CA ASP A 54 -2.47 -11.66 5.65
C ASP A 54 -1.67 -11.98 4.38
N LEU A 55 -1.49 -10.98 3.51
CA LEU A 55 -0.65 -11.08 2.31
C LEU A 55 0.86 -10.91 2.59
N GLY A 56 1.25 -10.69 3.84
CA GLY A 56 2.65 -10.53 4.26
C GLY A 56 3.17 -9.09 4.20
N TYR A 57 2.33 -8.13 3.82
CA TYR A 57 2.69 -6.71 3.77
C TYR A 57 2.50 -6.03 5.14
N ARG A 58 3.39 -5.11 5.48
CA ARG A 58 3.34 -4.32 6.71
C ARG A 58 3.18 -2.85 6.40
N CYS A 59 2.24 -2.21 7.09
CA CYS A 59 2.11 -0.75 7.03
C CYS A 59 3.35 -0.10 7.67
N GLN A 60 4.18 0.55 6.85
CA GLN A 60 5.36 1.31 7.28
C GLN A 60 4.97 2.70 7.75
N GLN A 61 4.11 3.37 6.99
CA GLN A 61 3.75 4.75 7.22
C GLN A 61 2.25 4.94 6.95
N VAL A 62 1.63 5.87 7.69
CA VAL A 62 0.27 6.34 7.42
C VAL A 62 0.20 7.85 7.63
N GLN A 63 -0.32 8.55 6.63
CA GLN A 63 -0.62 9.97 6.69
C GLN A 63 -2.14 10.11 6.76
N LYS A 64 -2.64 10.73 7.83
CA LYS A 64 -4.07 10.90 8.06
C LYS A 64 -4.47 12.32 7.74
N ASP A 65 -5.51 12.48 6.94
CA ASP A 65 -6.18 13.74 6.70
C ASP A 65 -7.57 13.72 7.36
N GLN A 66 -7.64 14.29 8.56
CA GLN A 66 -8.87 14.35 9.34
C GLN A 66 -9.94 15.24 8.71
N LYS A 67 -9.56 16.21 7.87
CA LYS A 67 -10.50 17.16 7.24
C LYS A 67 -11.34 16.47 6.18
N ASN A 68 -10.77 15.55 5.43
CA ASN A 68 -11.42 14.83 4.35
C ASN A 68 -11.82 13.40 4.74
N ASN A 69 -11.59 12.98 5.99
CA ASN A 69 -11.81 11.61 6.47
C ASN A 69 -11.01 10.56 5.67
N ARG A 70 -9.80 10.91 5.22
CA ARG A 70 -8.97 10.05 4.35
C ARG A 70 -7.60 9.81 4.95
N CYS A 71 -6.94 8.76 4.50
CA CYS A 71 -5.57 8.47 4.84
C CYS A 71 -4.83 7.87 3.65
N ILE A 72 -3.51 8.08 3.65
CA ILE A 72 -2.57 7.50 2.71
C ILE A 72 -1.71 6.54 3.53
N ALA A 73 -1.69 5.28 3.14
CA ALA A 73 -0.92 4.24 3.80
C ALA A 73 0.14 3.67 2.83
N TRP A 74 1.32 3.37 3.36
CA TRP A 74 2.42 2.75 2.62
C TRP A 74 2.71 1.38 3.20
N PHE A 75 2.69 0.35 2.35
CA PHE A 75 2.87 -1.05 2.72
C PHE A 75 4.08 -1.65 2.02
N ILE A 76 4.90 -2.44 2.72
CA ILE A 76 6.06 -3.19 2.17
C ILE A 76 6.06 -4.65 2.60
#